data_AF-A0A7X8XHG8-F1
#
_entry.id   AF-A0A7X8XHG8-F1
#
_cell.length_a   1.000
_cell.length_b   1.000
_cell.length_c   1.000
_cell.angle_alpha   90.00
_cell.angle_beta   90.00
_cell.angle_gamma   90.00
#
_symmetry.space_group_name_H-M   'P 1'
#
loop_
_entity.id
_entity.type
_entity.pdbx_description
1 polymer ?
#
loop_
_entity_poly.entity_id
_entity_poly.type
_entity_poly.pdbx_seq_one_letter_code
_entity_poly.pdbx_strand_id
1 'polypeptide(L)'
;MSEYRPMPGNLVRVRGRDWVVQAGSSEKVLVLRPLRGGDELVYLAPELEREAVRPAFFDDPTPTQLTNIRSASLFRNALLLKLRSGAGPFRSFGKIAVEPRTYQLVPLLMALKMDPVRLLICDDVGIGKTIEACLIVRE
;
A
#
# COMPACT_ATOMS: atom_id res chain seq x y z
N MET A 1 13.59 25.18 24.53
CA MET A 1 12.96 23.91 24.10
C MET A 1 12.77 24.01 22.61
N SER A 2 13.47 23.18 21.83
CA SER A 2 13.37 23.21 20.35
C SER A 2 11.93 22.92 19.94
N GLU A 3 11.29 23.84 19.22
CA GLU A 3 9.97 23.58 18.63
C GLU A 3 10.09 22.44 17.62
N TYR A 4 9.46 21.31 17.93
CA TYR A 4 9.43 20.16 17.04
C TYR A 4 8.59 20.51 15.80
N ARG A 5 9.25 20.67 14.66
CA ARG A 5 8.59 20.90 13.36
C ARG A 5 8.33 19.56 12.67
N PRO A 6 7.06 19.14 12.49
CA PRO A 6 6.75 17.91 11.77
C PRO A 6 7.06 18.07 10.28
N MET A 7 7.81 17.12 9.72
CA MET A 7 8.08 17.02 8.28
C MET A 7 7.24 15.89 7.67
N PRO A 8 6.94 15.93 6.35
CA PRO A 8 6.31 14.81 5.66
C PRO A 8 7.04 13.48 5.93
N GLY A 9 6.30 12.44 6.27
CA GLY A 9 6.81 11.14 6.67
C GLY A 9 7.00 10.96 8.18
N ASN A 10 7.04 12.04 8.97
CA ASN A 10 7.11 11.94 10.41
C ASN A 10 5.82 11.36 11.00
N LEU A 11 5.95 10.66 12.12
CA LEU A 11 4.83 10.24 12.94
C LEU A 11 4.54 11.28 14.02
N VAL A 12 3.27 11.65 14.16
CA VAL A 12 2.79 12.56 15.20
C VAL A 12 1.60 11.98 15.92
N ARG A 13 1.48 12.28 17.22
CA ARG A 13 0.32 11.93 18.04
C ARG A 13 -0.49 13.18 18.35
N VAL A 14 -1.77 13.13 18.00
CA VAL A 14 -2.74 14.20 18.26
C VAL A 14 -4.14 13.60 18.38
N ARG A 15 -4.98 14.13 19.27
CA ARG A 15 -6.31 13.59 19.61
C ARG A 15 -6.29 12.10 19.99
N GLY A 16 -5.25 11.67 20.73
CA GLY A 16 -5.10 10.29 21.19
C GLY A 16 -4.81 9.25 20.11
N ARG A 17 -4.42 9.66 18.88
CA ARG A 17 -4.11 8.75 17.77
C ARG A 17 -2.79 9.10 17.09
N ASP A 18 -2.21 8.11 16.41
CA ASP A 18 -0.98 8.25 15.62
C ASP A 18 -1.29 8.50 14.16
N TRP A 19 -0.58 9.48 13.60
CA TRP A 19 -0.77 9.98 12.25
C TRP A 19 0.57 10.08 11.53
N VAL A 20 0.55 9.87 10.22
CA VAL A 20 1.67 10.12 9.32
C VAL A 20 1.47 11.48 8.68
N VAL A 21 2.44 12.39 8.84
CA VAL A 21 2.43 13.71 8.21
C VAL A 21 2.60 13.55 6.69
N GLN A 22 1.76 14.21 5.91
CA GLN A 22 1.76 14.16 4.45
C GLN A 22 2.43 15.38 3.84
N ALA A 23 2.81 15.26 2.57
CA ALA A 23 3.24 16.40 1.76
C ALA A 23 2.12 17.45 1.70
N GLY A 24 2.50 18.73 1.59
CA GLY A 24 1.57 19.87 1.68
C GLY A 24 1.28 20.34 3.10
N SER A 25 1.86 19.71 4.12
CA SER A 25 1.83 20.21 5.50
C SER A 25 2.66 21.49 5.64
N SER A 26 2.14 22.44 6.40
CA SER A 26 2.76 23.71 6.78
C SER A 26 2.72 23.89 8.30
N GLU A 27 3.32 24.96 8.82
CA GLU A 27 3.28 25.26 10.26
C GLU A 27 1.86 25.51 10.77
N LYS A 28 1.00 26.11 9.94
CA LYS A 28 -0.38 26.46 10.32
C LYS A 28 -1.36 25.31 10.14
N VAL A 29 -1.10 24.43 9.16
CA VAL A 29 -1.99 23.33 8.79
C VAL A 29 -1.18 22.09 8.48
N LEU A 30 -1.38 21.03 9.25
CA LEU A 30 -0.84 19.70 9.02
C LEU A 30 -1.83 18.88 8.21
N VAL A 31 -1.33 18.18 7.19
CA VAL A 31 -2.07 17.18 6.43
C VAL A 31 -1.67 15.82 6.98
N LEU A 32 -2.63 15.09 7.55
CA LEU A 32 -2.40 13.89 8.33
C LEU A 32 -3.12 12.71 7.70
N ARG A 33 -2.47 11.55 7.65
CA ARG A 33 -3.09 10.26 7.33
C ARG A 33 -3.05 9.38 8.58
N PRO A 34 -4.13 8.69 8.96
CA PRO A 34 -4.09 7.81 10.11
C PRO A 34 -3.13 6.64 9.84
N LEU A 35 -2.34 6.25 10.86
CA LEU A 35 -1.42 5.12 10.72
C LEU A 35 -2.16 3.78 10.54
N ARG A 36 -3.42 3.72 10.99
CA ARG A 36 -4.31 2.55 10.91
C ARG A 36 -5.73 3.02 10.57
N GLY A 37 -6.44 2.25 9.73
CA GLY A 37 -7.90 2.41 9.59
C GLY A 37 -8.38 3.29 8.43
N GLY A 38 -7.61 3.44 7.35
CA GLY A 38 -8.05 4.07 6.09
C GLY A 38 -7.01 5.01 5.50
N ASP A 39 -7.25 5.47 4.26
CA ASP A 39 -6.34 6.39 3.54
C ASP A 39 -6.85 7.84 3.50
N GLU A 40 -7.92 8.14 4.24
CA GLU A 40 -8.53 9.48 4.28
C GLU A 40 -7.58 10.51 4.91
N LEU A 41 -7.45 11.65 4.24
CA LEU A 41 -6.62 12.76 4.69
C LEU A 41 -7.39 13.67 5.63
N VAL A 42 -6.74 14.06 6.73
CA VAL A 42 -7.29 14.97 7.73
C VAL A 42 -6.42 16.23 7.79
N TYR A 43 -7.06 17.39 7.75
CA TYR A 43 -6.39 18.68 7.93
C TYR A 43 -6.54 19.14 9.38
N LEU A 44 -5.42 19.48 10.01
CA LEU A 44 -5.37 19.84 11.42
C LEU A 44 -4.56 21.12 11.59
N ALA A 45 -5.14 22.12 12.27
CA ALA A 45 -4.44 23.36 12.62
C ALA A 45 -3.87 23.23 14.04
N PRO A 46 -2.54 23.10 14.22
CA PRO A 46 -1.94 22.82 15.54
C PRO A 46 -2.29 23.85 16.60
N GLU A 47 -2.43 25.12 16.21
CA GLU A 47 -2.79 26.24 17.11
C GLU A 47 -4.20 26.12 17.71
N LEU A 48 -5.09 25.37 17.08
CA LEU A 48 -6.48 25.17 17.52
C LEU A 48 -6.67 23.91 18.37
N GLU A 49 -5.63 23.07 18.50
CA GLU A 49 -5.73 21.84 19.27
C GLU A 49 -5.55 22.09 20.77
N ARG A 50 -6.33 21.39 21.59
CA ARG A 50 -6.25 21.46 23.05
C ARG A 50 -4.95 20.88 23.60
N GLU A 51 -4.42 19.88 22.91
CA GLU A 51 -3.15 19.23 23.22
C GLU A 51 -2.16 19.53 22.09
N ALA A 52 -0.93 19.87 22.45
CA ALA A 52 0.12 20.10 21.46
C ALA A 52 0.41 18.83 20.66
N VAL A 53 0.63 19.01 19.35
CA VAL A 53 1.07 17.92 18.47
C VAL A 53 2.46 17.46 18.92
N ARG A 54 2.58 16.18 19.27
CA ARG A 54 3.84 15.60 19.75
C ARG A 54 4.38 14.56 18.77
N PRO A 55 5.71 14.36 18.68
CA PRO A 55 6.26 13.26 17.91
C PRO A 55 5.75 11.91 18.45
N ALA A 56 5.48 10.99 17.53
CA ALA A 56 5.16 9.61 17.83
C ALA A 56 6.29 8.71 17.32
N PHE A 57 6.50 7.58 18.00
CA PHE A 57 7.50 6.59 17.66
C PHE A 57 6.89 5.21 17.82
N PHE A 58 7.43 4.24 17.09
CA PHE A 58 7.19 2.85 17.43
C PHE A 58 8.03 2.51 18.65
N ASP A 59 7.45 1.74 19.57
CA ASP A 59 8.20 1.23 20.71
C ASP A 59 9.34 0.33 20.20
N ASP A 60 10.50 0.46 20.83
CA ASP A 60 11.64 -0.40 20.53
C ASP A 60 11.28 -1.87 20.81
N PRO A 61 11.79 -2.81 20.01
CA PRO A 61 11.59 -4.22 20.28
C PRO A 61 12.25 -4.60 21.61
N THR A 62 11.53 -5.28 22.49
CA THR A 62 12.09 -5.79 23.75
C THR A 62 12.53 -7.25 23.61
N PRO A 63 13.62 -7.70 24.27
CA PRO A 63 14.05 -9.09 24.23
C PRO A 63 13.00 -10.10 24.71
N THR A 64 12.00 -9.63 25.46
CA THR A 64 10.87 -10.43 25.96
C THR A 64 9.75 -10.62 24.94
N GLN A 65 9.75 -9.88 23.82
CA GLN A 65 8.81 -10.06 22.70
C GLN A 65 9.19 -11.26 21.81
N LEU A 66 9.56 -12.38 22.42
CA LEU A 66 9.78 -13.62 21.70
C LEU A 66 8.44 -14.17 21.22
N THR A 67 8.26 -14.18 19.90
CA THR A 67 7.10 -14.83 19.28
C THR A 67 7.41 -16.29 18.99
N ASN A 68 6.38 -17.13 18.90
CA ASN A 68 6.53 -18.54 18.53
C ASN A 68 6.35 -18.75 17.01
N ILE A 69 6.84 -19.89 16.49
CA ILE A 69 6.79 -20.19 15.06
C ILE A 69 5.35 -20.20 14.49
N ARG A 70 4.36 -20.53 15.33
CA ARG A 70 2.94 -20.50 14.95
C ARG A 70 2.47 -19.07 14.71
N SER A 71 2.83 -18.14 15.58
CA SER A 71 2.46 -16.72 15.47
C SER A 71 3.15 -16.07 14.26
N ALA A 72 4.43 -16.40 14.02
CA ALA A 72 5.13 -15.97 12.82
C ALA A 72 4.49 -16.52 11.53
N SER A 73 4.11 -17.80 11.54
CA SER A 73 3.40 -18.43 10.41
C SER A 73 2.02 -17.81 10.18
N LEU A 74 1.28 -17.51 11.26
CA LEU A 74 -0.02 -16.86 11.19
C LEU A 74 0.11 -15.44 10.64
N PHE A 75 1.09 -14.66 11.12
CA PHE A 75 1.37 -13.32 10.60
C PHE A 75 1.75 -13.34 9.12
N ARG A 76 2.65 -14.26 8.72
CA ARG A 76 3.00 -14.48 7.30
C ARG A 76 1.77 -14.82 6.47
N ASN A 77 0.92 -15.73 6.94
CA ASN A 77 -0.30 -16.11 6.22
C ASN A 77 -1.29 -14.94 6.12
N ALA A 78 -1.44 -14.16 7.20
CA ALA A 78 -2.27 -12.95 7.19
C ALA A 78 -1.73 -11.88 6.22
N LEU A 79 -0.40 -11.68 6.17
CA LEU A 79 0.23 -10.80 5.18
C LEU A 79 0.00 -11.30 3.76
N LEU A 80 0.21 -12.59 3.49
CA LEU A 80 -0.06 -13.18 2.17
C LEU A 80 -1.53 -13.02 1.77
N LEU A 81 -2.47 -13.25 2.70
CA LEU A 81 -3.90 -13.02 2.46
C LEU A 81 -4.19 -11.54 2.17
N LYS A 82 -3.59 -10.62 2.92
CA LYS A 82 -3.71 -9.16 2.70
C LYS A 82 -3.05 -8.72 1.38
N LEU A 83 -2.01 -9.42 0.92
CA LEU A 83 -1.38 -9.18 -0.37
C LEU A 83 -2.18 -9.75 -1.55
N ARG A 84 -3.08 -10.71 -1.32
CA ARG A 84 -4.03 -11.15 -2.37
C ARG A 84 -5.00 -10.04 -2.78
N SER A 85 -5.27 -9.07 -1.91
CA SER A 85 -5.98 -7.84 -2.27
C SER A 85 -5.08 -6.77 -2.92
N GLY A 86 -3.76 -6.97 -2.96
CA GLY A 86 -2.79 -6.01 -3.53
C GLY A 86 -2.53 -6.18 -5.03
N ALA A 87 -2.94 -7.30 -5.63
CA ALA A 87 -2.72 -7.62 -7.04
C ALA A 87 -3.64 -6.85 -8.03
N GLY A 88 -4.40 -5.86 -7.54
CA GLY A 88 -5.47 -5.23 -8.32
C GLY A 88 -6.65 -6.20 -8.53
N PRO A 89 -7.57 -5.93 -9.46
CA PRO A 89 -8.76 -6.74 -9.70
C PRO A 89 -8.49 -8.13 -10.32
N PHE A 90 -7.22 -8.49 -10.54
CA PHE A 90 -6.83 -9.61 -11.38
C PHE A 90 -6.22 -10.74 -10.56
N ARG A 91 -6.74 -11.95 -10.73
CA ARG A 91 -6.28 -13.17 -10.02
C ARG A 91 -4.94 -13.65 -10.55
N SER A 92 -4.67 -13.41 -11.83
CA SER A 92 -3.45 -13.79 -12.54
C SER A 92 -2.16 -13.33 -11.85
N PHE A 93 -2.17 -12.20 -11.14
CA PHE A 93 -1.00 -11.66 -10.45
C PHE A 93 -0.61 -12.39 -9.16
N GLY A 94 -1.51 -13.17 -8.57
CA GLY A 94 -1.25 -13.80 -7.27
C GLY A 94 -0.20 -14.91 -7.27
N LYS A 95 0.23 -15.39 -8.45
CA LYS A 95 1.16 -16.53 -8.62
C LYS A 95 1.98 -16.46 -9.93
N ILE A 96 2.50 -15.29 -10.28
CA ILE A 96 3.43 -15.15 -11.40
C ILE A 96 4.83 -14.77 -10.89
N ALA A 97 5.88 -15.36 -11.47
CA ALA A 97 7.27 -15.09 -11.11
C ALA A 97 7.85 -13.88 -11.85
N VAL A 98 6.98 -13.04 -12.43
CA VAL A 98 7.32 -11.85 -13.20
C VAL A 98 6.43 -10.70 -12.72
N GLU A 99 6.95 -9.49 -12.75
CA GLU A 99 6.18 -8.28 -12.49
C GLU A 99 5.73 -7.68 -13.83
N PRO A 100 4.44 -7.78 -14.21
CA PRO A 100 3.97 -7.29 -15.50
C PRO A 100 4.06 -5.77 -15.56
N ARG A 101 4.40 -5.25 -16.74
CA ARG A 101 4.33 -3.81 -17.02
C ARG A 101 2.88 -3.41 -17.29
N THR A 102 2.53 -2.16 -17.04
CA THR A 102 1.15 -1.65 -17.20
C THR A 102 0.58 -1.89 -18.59
N TYR A 103 1.39 -1.79 -19.65
CA TYR A 103 0.94 -2.04 -21.02
C TYR A 103 0.53 -3.51 -21.25
N GLN A 104 1.16 -4.46 -20.53
CA GLN A 104 0.88 -5.90 -20.64
C GLN A 104 -0.49 -6.27 -20.06
N LEU A 105 -1.17 -5.32 -19.39
CA LEU A 105 -2.50 -5.52 -18.81
C LEU A 105 -3.61 -5.16 -19.79
N VAL A 106 -3.30 -4.41 -20.85
CA VAL A 106 -4.28 -4.01 -21.86
C VAL A 106 -4.87 -5.24 -22.57
N PRO A 107 -4.07 -6.22 -23.03
CA PRO A 107 -4.62 -7.45 -23.62
C PRO A 107 -5.52 -8.24 -22.66
N LEU A 108 -5.15 -8.33 -21.37
CA LEU A 108 -5.95 -8.98 -20.34
C LEU A 108 -7.32 -8.31 -20.17
N LEU A 109 -7.34 -6.98 -20.08
CA LEU A 109 -8.57 -6.20 -20.00
C LEU A 109 -9.45 -6.35 -21.24
N MET A 110 -8.85 -6.48 -22.42
CA MET A 110 -9.58 -6.73 -23.67
C MET A 110 -10.19 -8.13 -23.66
N ALA A 111 -9.42 -9.15 -23.27
CA ALA A 111 -9.87 -10.54 -23.22
C ALA A 111 -11.06 -10.74 -22.27
N LEU A 112 -11.03 -10.15 -21.07
CA LEU A 112 -12.11 -10.24 -20.08
C LEU A 112 -13.46 -9.66 -20.54
N LYS A 113 -13.47 -8.88 -21.62
CA LYS A 113 -14.70 -8.32 -22.22
C LYS A 113 -15.27 -9.19 -23.34
N MET A 114 -14.64 -10.32 -23.66
CA MET A 114 -15.01 -11.19 -24.77
C MET A 114 -15.52 -12.54 -24.25
N ASP A 115 -16.57 -13.06 -24.87
CA ASP A 115 -17.02 -14.45 -24.70
C ASP A 115 -17.55 -14.98 -26.05
N PRO A 116 -16.81 -15.85 -26.77
CA PRO A 116 -15.50 -16.42 -26.42
C PRO A 116 -14.33 -15.44 -26.66
N VAL A 117 -13.22 -15.64 -25.94
CA VAL A 117 -11.99 -14.84 -26.12
C VAL A 117 -11.33 -15.14 -27.48
N ARG A 118 -11.25 -14.12 -28.34
CA ARG A 118 -10.55 -14.18 -29.65
C ARG A 118 -9.70 -12.93 -29.83
N LEU A 119 -8.43 -13.01 -29.45
CA LEU A 119 -7.50 -11.87 -29.43
C LEU A 119 -6.21 -12.22 -30.16
N LEU A 120 -5.75 -11.30 -31.01
CA LEU A 120 -4.43 -11.35 -31.64
C LEU A 120 -3.53 -10.31 -30.97
N ILE A 121 -2.39 -10.76 -30.41
CA ILE A 121 -1.39 -9.91 -29.77
C ILE A 121 -0.17 -9.84 -30.69
N CYS A 122 0.10 -8.64 -31.23
CA CYS A 122 1.10 -8.42 -32.28
C CYS A 122 2.17 -7.38 -31.92
N ASP A 123 2.49 -7.23 -30.63
CA ASP A 123 3.59 -6.36 -30.18
C ASP A 123 4.95 -6.77 -30.78
N ASP A 124 5.99 -5.95 -30.60
CA ASP A 124 7.33 -6.26 -31.07
C ASP A 124 7.97 -7.44 -30.32
N VAL A 125 9.04 -8.01 -30.91
CA VAL A 125 9.81 -9.10 -30.29
C VAL A 125 10.47 -8.57 -29.01
N GLY A 126 10.36 -9.34 -27.92
CA GLY A 126 10.94 -8.99 -26.62
C GLY A 126 10.05 -8.16 -25.68
N ILE A 127 8.89 -7.66 -26.15
CA ILE A 127 7.94 -6.87 -25.33
C ILE A 127 7.20 -7.74 -24.29
N GLY A 128 7.11 -9.05 -24.53
CA GLY A 128 6.55 -10.00 -23.56
C GLY A 128 5.16 -10.52 -23.91
N LYS A 129 4.84 -10.70 -25.20
CA LYS A 129 3.60 -11.36 -25.67
C LYS A 129 3.28 -12.69 -24.96
N THR A 130 4.30 -13.46 -24.58
CA THR A 130 4.12 -14.69 -23.79
C THR A 130 3.62 -14.42 -22.38
N ILE A 131 4.10 -13.36 -21.73
CA ILE A 131 3.63 -12.94 -20.41
C ILE A 131 2.15 -12.54 -20.52
N GLU A 132 1.80 -11.74 -21.53
CA GLU A 132 0.42 -11.30 -21.79
C GLU A 132 -0.52 -12.48 -22.03
N ALA A 133 -0.12 -13.44 -22.87
CA ALA A 133 -0.89 -14.65 -23.10
C ALA A 133 -1.08 -15.48 -21.82
N CYS A 134 -0.03 -15.61 -21.01
CA CYS A 134 -0.11 -16.29 -19.71
C CYS A 134 -1.04 -15.57 -18.73
N LEU A 135 -1.05 -14.23 -18.70
CA LEU A 135 -1.98 -13.46 -17.88
C LEU A 135 -3.43 -13.77 -18.27
N ILE A 136 -3.73 -13.80 -19.57
CA ILE A 136 -5.08 -14.11 -20.09
C ILE A 136 -5.51 -15.54 -19.76
N VAL A 137 -4.65 -16.54 -19.99
CA VAL A 137 -4.99 -17.95 -19.75
C VAL A 137 -5.17 -18.25 -18.25
N ARG A 138 -4.48 -17.51 -17.39
CA ARG A 138 -4.51 -17.70 -15.93
C ARG A 138 -5.73 -17.07 -15.27
N GLU A 139 -6.29 -16.03 -15.87
CA GLU A 139 -7.44 -15.29 -15.35
C GLU A 139 -8.74 -16.07 -15.53
#